data_AF-A0A938SLI7-F1
#
_entry.id   AF-A0A938SLI7-F1
#
_cell.length_a   1.000
_cell.length_b   1.000
_cell.length_c   1.000
_cell.angle_alpha   90.00
_cell.angle_beta   90.00
_cell.angle_gamma   90.00
#
_symmetry.space_group_name_H-M   'P 1'
#
loop_
_entity.id
_entity.type
_entity.pdbx_description
1 polymer ?
#
loop_
_entity_poly.entity_id
_entity_poly.type
_entity_poly.pdbx_seq_one_letter_code
_entity_poly.pdbx_strand_id
1 'polypeptide(L)'
;KHNLLSGGHLLMEEGLVGHVPLYGHFFRCVRRLDAPSIDCLTSLPPQVPWDIARLIGSAADLEGRTVTMCEVSDHGQRYRPQGDTRPVRIVTEDEIRGTCNRLIWGGINTLTSYYAFQDLTDEQLQRINAHVGRCQTMLRGGHQVTDIAVLYPIESIWPRFVPAYHGATDEPAARRVENIFDSVTSLLYAANRDFSYVDSQALREAKATDGALIRGDLRWRVLVLPDADTLPLEAWENVAAFWSQGGVVIAIGTQPANSEAEFPSPRVQAIARELFGAGDAPCLATNPAGGAGALLPTAMIGLVPRIIDSLLERDAVCADPKSPVKITRRRIDGHEVYFAINDSDAAWAGEIHFRGRGVNEQWDPATGAMTSLTDGARVAVSLGPYAAMLFRSATANIPKRLGSAVPLTLSMTCQPLPQTPRPAAGRGEFVQSELTGDDTSGWHAAATLTKGQVDTFLFLNFAFAEPLNLTACDGLTIDAWVPDGQRTGSELLVFLNAANGDRFLAGTGRYLNSPGSSRAYAMFSQFKPFGQTKGDLDLSQIASISVGWGGYMGTAGERIAFTVKPPHGFVCGAK
;
A
#
# COMPACT_ATOMS: atom_id res chain seq x y z
N LYS A 1 14.77 -22.63 28.19
CA LYS A 1 15.73 -22.79 29.32
C LYS A 1 15.22 -22.19 30.63
N HIS A 2 14.59 -21.00 30.62
CA HIS A 2 14.19 -20.30 31.85
C HIS A 2 12.67 -20.16 32.05
N ASN A 3 11.85 -20.72 31.16
CA ASN A 3 10.39 -20.55 31.16
C ASN A 3 9.95 -19.06 31.13
N LEU A 4 10.74 -18.23 30.46
CA LEU A 4 10.47 -16.81 30.23
C LEU A 4 10.27 -16.62 28.72
N LEU A 5 9.22 -15.89 28.36
CA LEU A 5 8.99 -15.48 26.98
C LEU A 5 9.94 -14.33 26.65
N SER A 6 10.65 -14.46 25.53
CA SER A 6 11.43 -13.37 24.95
C SER A 6 10.50 -12.40 24.21
N GLY A 7 10.54 -11.12 24.57
CA GLY A 7 9.82 -10.04 23.91
C GLY A 7 10.71 -8.82 23.72
N GLY A 8 10.14 -7.77 23.13
CA GLY A 8 10.86 -6.54 22.76
C GLY A 8 10.68 -6.23 21.28
N HIS A 9 10.82 -4.96 20.95
CA HIS A 9 10.74 -4.46 19.58
C HIS A 9 12.13 -4.30 18.98
N LEU A 10 12.23 -4.13 17.66
CA LEU A 10 13.50 -3.94 16.98
C LEU A 10 13.64 -2.46 16.56
N LEU A 11 14.85 -1.92 16.60
CA LEU A 11 15.14 -0.51 16.30
C LEU A 11 14.77 -0.08 14.85
N MET A 12 13.95 0.95 14.66
CA MET A 12 13.57 1.46 13.32
C MET A 12 12.84 0.42 12.45
N GLU A 13 11.81 -0.18 13.02
CA GLU A 13 10.90 -1.12 12.36
C GLU A 13 9.90 -0.48 11.39
N GLU A 14 9.83 0.86 11.34
CA GLU A 14 8.95 1.63 10.47
C GLU A 14 9.40 1.65 9.01
N GLY A 15 10.71 1.56 8.76
CA GLY A 15 11.29 1.73 7.43
C GLY A 15 11.85 0.44 6.87
N LEU A 16 11.24 -0.06 5.79
CA LEU A 16 11.71 -1.25 5.08
C LEU A 16 13.18 -1.12 4.63
N VAL A 17 13.63 0.05 4.19
CA VAL A 17 15.05 0.27 3.83
C VAL A 17 15.94 0.21 5.08
N GLY A 18 15.45 0.67 6.23
CA GLY A 18 16.13 0.58 7.52
C GLY A 18 16.37 -0.86 7.97
N HIS A 19 15.57 -1.82 7.48
CA HIS A 19 15.72 -3.23 7.85
C HIS A 19 17.01 -3.86 7.33
N VAL A 20 17.58 -3.36 6.23
CA VAL A 20 18.82 -3.89 5.65
C VAL A 20 20.03 -3.66 6.57
N PRO A 21 20.40 -2.42 6.95
CA PRO A 21 21.58 -2.19 7.79
C PRO A 21 21.41 -2.71 9.23
N LEU A 22 20.17 -2.80 9.73
CA LEU A 22 19.89 -3.17 11.12
C LEU A 22 19.73 -4.68 11.31
N TYR A 23 19.15 -5.38 10.32
CA TYR A 23 18.78 -6.80 10.47
C TYR A 23 19.28 -7.68 9.34
N GLY A 24 19.56 -7.10 8.16
CA GLY A 24 19.56 -7.80 6.88
C GLY A 24 18.18 -8.29 6.48
N HIS A 25 17.43 -8.92 7.39
CA HIS A 25 16.11 -9.47 7.15
C HIS A 25 15.25 -9.43 8.43
N PHE A 26 14.29 -8.50 8.51
CA PHE A 26 13.49 -8.25 9.73
C PHE A 26 12.77 -9.50 10.25
N PHE A 27 12.05 -10.23 9.36
CA PHE A 27 11.32 -11.45 9.74
C PHE A 27 12.21 -12.50 10.41
N ARG A 28 13.46 -12.69 9.96
CA ARG A 28 14.37 -13.67 10.58
C ARG A 28 14.74 -13.30 12.02
N CYS A 29 14.76 -12.02 12.36
CA CYS A 29 14.99 -11.54 13.71
C CYS A 29 13.74 -11.71 14.58
N VAL A 30 12.60 -11.16 14.15
CA VAL A 30 11.37 -11.17 14.98
C VAL A 30 10.81 -12.57 15.24
N ARG A 31 11.00 -13.53 14.33
CA ARG A 31 10.58 -14.94 14.52
C ARG A 31 11.28 -15.64 15.69
N ARG A 32 12.44 -15.11 16.12
CA ARG A 32 13.18 -15.64 17.27
C ARG A 32 12.59 -15.21 18.61
N LEU A 33 11.69 -14.23 18.61
CA LEU A 33 10.98 -13.77 19.80
C LEU A 33 9.76 -14.66 20.07
N ASP A 34 9.48 -14.90 21.35
CA ASP A 34 8.27 -15.62 21.76
C ASP A 34 7.03 -14.70 21.78
N ALA A 35 7.26 -13.40 22.01
CA ALA A 35 6.28 -12.33 21.93
C ALA A 35 6.85 -11.21 21.04
N PRO A 36 6.85 -11.37 19.70
CA PRO A 36 7.32 -10.32 18.80
C PRO A 36 6.55 -9.02 19.06
N SER A 37 7.25 -7.89 19.06
CA SER A 37 6.72 -6.62 19.57
C SER A 37 7.05 -5.43 18.66
N ILE A 38 6.35 -4.31 18.89
CA ILE A 38 6.67 -2.97 18.35
C ILE A 38 6.70 -1.91 19.46
N ASP A 39 7.13 -0.70 19.14
CA ASP A 39 6.76 0.51 19.87
C ASP A 39 5.84 1.45 19.05
N CYS A 40 4.97 2.18 19.75
CA CYS A 40 4.08 3.18 19.19
C CYS A 40 4.13 4.43 20.08
N LEU A 41 4.95 5.38 19.64
CA LEU A 41 5.23 6.61 20.38
C LEU A 41 4.23 7.74 20.12
N THR A 42 3.28 7.53 19.20
CA THR A 42 2.19 8.48 18.92
C THR A 42 0.88 7.91 19.40
N SER A 43 0.02 8.78 19.90
CA SER A 43 -1.36 8.47 20.22
C SER A 43 -2.33 9.36 19.46
N LEU A 44 -1.96 9.78 18.24
CA LEU A 44 -2.86 10.38 17.27
C LEU A 44 -3.28 9.28 16.30
N PRO A 45 -4.53 8.79 16.33
CA PRO A 45 -4.92 7.60 15.57
C PRO A 45 -4.49 7.63 14.09
N PRO A 46 -4.66 8.73 13.32
CA PRO A 46 -4.24 8.80 11.92
C PRO A 46 -2.74 8.52 11.66
N GLN A 47 -1.89 8.70 12.68
CA GLN A 47 -0.43 8.55 12.61
C GLN A 47 0.06 7.19 13.14
N VAL A 48 -0.83 6.35 13.64
CA VAL A 48 -0.46 5.07 14.25
C VAL A 48 0.04 4.11 13.17
N PRO A 49 1.22 3.47 13.37
CA PRO A 49 1.82 2.55 12.42
C PRO A 49 1.15 1.17 12.48
N TRP A 50 -0.12 1.11 12.06
CA TRP A 50 -0.93 -0.10 12.06
C TRP A 50 -0.36 -1.19 11.13
N ASP A 51 0.41 -0.79 10.13
CA ASP A 51 1.10 -1.63 9.16
C ASP A 51 2.28 -2.38 9.76
N ILE A 52 3.03 -1.76 10.69
CA ILE A 52 4.07 -2.47 11.45
C ILE A 52 3.44 -3.44 12.45
N ALA A 53 2.34 -3.03 13.10
CA ALA A 53 1.53 -3.94 13.90
C ALA A 53 1.08 -5.16 13.08
N ARG A 54 0.70 -4.95 11.80
CA ARG A 54 0.38 -6.02 10.86
C ARG A 54 1.60 -6.86 10.46
N LEU A 55 2.78 -6.26 10.35
CA LEU A 55 4.04 -6.97 10.11
C LEU A 55 4.35 -7.94 11.25
N ILE A 56 4.26 -7.48 12.49
CA ILE A 56 4.45 -8.30 13.70
C ILE A 56 3.36 -9.35 13.86
N GLY A 57 2.09 -8.98 13.66
CA GLY A 57 0.97 -9.93 13.69
C GLY A 57 1.14 -11.05 12.68
N SER A 58 1.59 -10.71 11.46
CA SER A 58 1.87 -11.70 10.42
C SER A 58 3.04 -12.62 10.79
N ALA A 59 4.14 -12.07 11.32
CA ALA A 59 5.28 -12.86 11.79
C ALA A 59 4.89 -13.79 12.96
N ALA A 60 4.03 -13.33 13.87
CA ALA A 60 3.51 -14.13 14.97
C ALA A 60 2.64 -15.29 14.46
N ASP A 61 1.68 -15.01 13.59
CA ASP A 61 0.78 -16.02 13.03
C ASP A 61 1.55 -17.08 12.22
N LEU A 62 2.57 -16.65 11.46
CA LEU A 62 3.48 -17.51 10.71
C LEU A 62 4.25 -18.51 11.59
N GLU A 63 4.50 -18.19 12.86
CA GLU A 63 5.24 -19.03 13.81
C GLU A 63 4.35 -19.55 14.95
N GLY A 64 3.02 -19.38 14.84
CA GLY A 64 2.05 -19.82 15.85
C GLY A 64 2.22 -19.14 17.22
N ARG A 65 2.74 -17.90 17.25
CA ARG A 65 2.91 -17.14 18.50
C ARG A 65 1.56 -16.58 18.95
N THR A 66 1.22 -16.81 20.21
CA THR A 66 -0.07 -16.39 20.78
C THR A 66 -0.04 -15.00 21.40
N VAL A 67 1.15 -14.40 21.50
CA VAL A 67 1.37 -13.09 22.13
C VAL A 67 2.12 -12.19 21.15
N THR A 68 1.60 -10.98 20.99
CA THR A 68 2.21 -9.87 20.26
C THR A 68 2.10 -8.63 21.12
N MET A 69 3.17 -7.86 21.25
CA MET A 69 3.23 -6.74 22.20
C MET A 69 3.44 -5.39 21.50
N CYS A 70 2.93 -4.32 22.09
CA CYS A 70 3.35 -2.96 21.75
C CYS A 70 3.63 -2.17 23.04
N GLU A 71 4.78 -1.49 23.09
CA GLU A 71 4.95 -0.32 23.96
C GLU A 71 4.11 0.82 23.39
N VAL A 72 3.10 1.31 24.13
CA VAL A 72 2.19 2.35 23.64
C VAL A 72 2.24 3.58 24.54
N SER A 73 2.39 4.76 23.94
CA SER A 73 2.51 6.02 24.67
C SER A 73 2.06 7.25 23.87
N ASP A 74 2.05 8.40 24.54
CA ASP A 74 1.91 9.75 23.96
C ASP A 74 3.25 10.49 23.89
N HIS A 75 4.38 9.77 23.83
CA HIS A 75 5.72 10.36 23.85
C HIS A 75 5.91 11.44 22.78
N GLY A 76 5.50 11.19 21.53
CA GLY A 76 5.59 12.14 20.41
C GLY A 76 4.78 13.42 20.62
N GLN A 77 3.67 13.33 21.37
CA GLN A 77 2.86 14.50 21.70
C GLN A 77 3.47 15.33 22.85
N ARG A 78 4.34 14.73 23.68
CA ARG A 78 4.86 15.33 24.92
C ARG A 78 6.33 15.72 24.89
N TYR A 79 7.20 14.88 24.35
CA TYR A 79 8.65 15.05 24.43
C TYR A 79 9.13 16.30 23.70
N ARG A 80 9.95 17.11 24.36
CA ARG A 80 10.56 18.31 23.80
C ARG A 80 12.07 18.27 24.11
N PRO A 81 12.96 18.21 23.10
CA PRO A 81 14.39 18.35 23.34
C PRO A 81 14.69 19.76 23.87
N GLN A 82 15.89 19.94 24.44
CA GLN A 82 16.31 21.24 24.98
C GLN A 82 16.16 22.36 23.93
N GLY A 83 15.43 23.42 24.28
CA GLY A 83 15.18 24.57 23.41
C GLY A 83 13.90 24.48 22.57
N ASP A 84 13.21 23.34 22.55
CA ASP A 84 11.92 23.20 21.88
C ASP A 84 10.77 23.73 22.76
N THR A 85 10.13 24.80 22.30
CA THR A 85 9.07 25.51 23.03
C THR A 85 7.66 25.14 22.56
N ARG A 86 7.51 24.16 21.65
CA ARG A 86 6.19 23.71 21.18
C ARG A 86 5.36 23.21 22.37
N PRO A 87 4.09 23.62 22.51
CA PRO A 87 3.26 23.17 23.62
C PRO A 87 3.09 21.65 23.60
N VAL A 88 3.00 21.03 24.77
CA VAL A 88 2.59 19.62 24.89
C VAL A 88 1.18 19.48 24.35
N ARG A 89 0.95 18.46 23.52
CA ARG A 89 -0.39 18.10 23.09
C ARG A 89 -0.93 17.04 24.04
N ILE A 90 -2.05 17.32 24.68
CA ILE A 90 -2.73 16.33 25.52
C ILE A 90 -3.59 15.46 24.61
N VAL A 91 -3.51 14.14 24.81
CA VAL A 91 -4.29 13.16 24.03
C VAL A 91 -5.58 12.83 24.75
N THR A 92 -6.67 12.70 24.00
CA THR A 92 -8.00 12.43 24.57
C THR A 92 -8.23 10.95 24.84
N GLU A 93 -9.26 10.63 25.62
CA GLU A 93 -9.74 9.25 25.82
C GLU A 93 -9.99 8.52 24.49
N ASP A 94 -10.63 9.22 23.54
CA ASP A 94 -10.98 8.67 22.22
C ASP A 94 -9.73 8.43 21.37
N GLU A 95 -8.73 9.30 21.46
CA GLU A 95 -7.46 9.17 20.73
C GLU A 95 -6.61 8.00 21.24
N ILE A 96 -6.55 7.81 22.56
CA ILE A 96 -5.90 6.64 23.17
C ILE A 96 -6.63 5.36 22.72
N ARG A 97 -7.97 5.36 22.80
CA ARG A 97 -8.78 4.21 22.38
C ARG A 97 -8.58 3.89 20.89
N GLY A 98 -8.57 4.88 20.02
CA GLY A 98 -8.32 4.72 18.58
C GLY A 98 -6.93 4.18 18.28
N THR A 99 -5.93 4.65 19.02
CA THR A 99 -4.56 4.17 18.91
C THR A 99 -4.47 2.69 19.24
N CYS A 100 -4.99 2.29 20.40
CA CYS A 100 -5.04 0.88 20.81
C CYS A 100 -5.84 0.02 19.81
N ASN A 101 -6.99 0.51 19.33
CA ASN A 101 -7.82 -0.22 18.37
C ASN A 101 -7.10 -0.45 17.04
N ARG A 102 -6.35 0.52 16.51
CA ARG A 102 -5.53 0.34 15.29
C ARG A 102 -4.43 -0.69 15.47
N LEU A 103 -3.72 -0.64 16.60
CA LEU A 103 -2.68 -1.63 16.95
C LEU A 103 -3.27 -3.04 17.06
N ILE A 104 -4.42 -3.17 17.72
CA ILE A 104 -5.14 -4.44 17.87
C ILE A 104 -5.66 -4.95 16.52
N TRP A 105 -6.17 -4.06 15.67
CA TRP A 105 -6.56 -4.39 14.29
C TRP A 105 -5.37 -4.91 13.47
N GLY A 106 -4.17 -4.36 13.70
CA GLY A 106 -2.92 -4.83 13.11
C GLY A 106 -2.50 -6.22 13.62
N GLY A 107 -3.01 -6.68 14.76
CA GLY A 107 -2.67 -7.99 15.33
C GLY A 107 -1.85 -7.91 16.62
N ILE A 108 -1.74 -6.74 17.24
CA ILE A 108 -1.21 -6.61 18.61
C ILE A 108 -2.28 -7.03 19.62
N ASN A 109 -1.95 -7.95 20.53
CA ASN A 109 -2.90 -8.41 21.55
C ASN A 109 -2.45 -8.13 22.99
N THR A 110 -1.27 -7.55 23.18
CA THR A 110 -0.72 -7.15 24.47
C THR A 110 -0.17 -5.72 24.36
N LEU A 111 -0.58 -4.83 25.26
CA LEU A 111 -0.24 -3.40 25.21
C LEU A 111 0.37 -3.03 26.56
N THR A 112 1.61 -2.57 26.51
CA THR A 112 2.32 -2.06 27.67
C THR A 112 2.24 -0.55 27.63
N SER A 113 1.46 0.02 28.55
CA SER A 113 1.17 1.46 28.56
C SER A 113 2.27 2.27 29.25
N TYR A 114 2.75 3.31 28.56
CA TYR A 114 3.66 4.34 29.06
C TYR A 114 3.06 5.75 28.96
N TYR A 115 1.73 5.84 28.87
CA TYR A 115 1.02 7.11 28.85
C TYR A 115 1.21 7.91 30.14
N ALA A 116 1.27 9.24 29.98
CA ALA A 116 1.23 10.14 31.13
C ALA A 116 -0.17 10.30 31.74
N PHE A 117 -1.22 9.98 30.97
CA PHE A 117 -2.64 10.10 31.37
C PHE A 117 -3.04 11.50 31.89
N GLN A 118 -2.35 12.54 31.42
CA GLN A 118 -2.58 13.91 31.86
C GLN A 118 -4.00 14.36 31.51
N ASP A 119 -4.65 15.02 32.47
CA ASP A 119 -6.01 15.60 32.36
C ASP A 119 -7.12 14.57 32.04
N LEU A 120 -6.89 13.29 32.32
CA LEU A 120 -7.91 12.24 32.29
C LEU A 120 -8.40 11.91 33.70
N THR A 121 -9.72 11.75 33.89
CA THR A 121 -10.29 11.32 35.17
C THR A 121 -10.15 9.82 35.39
N ASP A 122 -10.27 9.37 36.63
CA ASP A 122 -10.26 7.95 36.98
C ASP A 122 -11.34 7.17 36.20
N GLU A 123 -12.53 7.75 36.00
CA GLU A 123 -13.59 7.12 35.20
C GLU A 123 -13.22 6.98 33.73
N GLN A 124 -12.49 7.95 33.15
CA GLN A 124 -11.97 7.84 31.78
C GLN A 124 -10.95 6.72 31.69
N LEU A 125 -10.01 6.65 32.64
CA LEU A 125 -9.00 5.60 32.68
C LEU A 125 -9.60 4.21 32.86
N GLN A 126 -10.63 4.07 33.70
CA GLN A 126 -11.36 2.82 33.85
C GLN A 126 -12.03 2.39 32.55
N ARG A 127 -12.64 3.31 31.80
CA ARG A 127 -13.26 3.00 30.49
C ARG A 127 -12.22 2.59 29.46
N ILE A 128 -11.09 3.29 29.36
CA ILE A 128 -9.99 2.92 28.46
C ILE A 128 -9.50 1.50 28.79
N ASN A 129 -9.16 1.24 30.06
CA ASN A 129 -8.63 -0.04 30.49
C ASN A 129 -9.63 -1.19 30.29
N ALA A 130 -10.91 -0.97 30.61
CA ALA A 130 -11.94 -1.97 30.40
C ALA A 130 -12.16 -2.28 28.91
N HIS A 131 -12.23 -1.25 28.06
CA HIS A 131 -12.35 -1.39 26.61
C HIS A 131 -11.17 -2.18 26.04
N VAL A 132 -9.95 -1.69 26.28
CA VAL A 132 -8.72 -2.28 25.74
C VAL A 132 -8.51 -3.69 26.27
N GLY A 133 -8.68 -3.91 27.57
CA GLY A 133 -8.52 -5.23 28.19
C GLY A 133 -9.51 -6.27 27.65
N ARG A 134 -10.76 -5.87 27.38
CA ARG A 134 -11.75 -6.75 26.72
C ARG A 134 -11.31 -7.06 25.28
N CYS A 135 -10.96 -6.05 24.48
CA CYS A 135 -10.49 -6.28 23.10
C CYS A 135 -9.29 -7.24 23.06
N GLN A 136 -8.29 -7.02 23.89
CA GLN A 136 -7.11 -7.88 24.00
C GLN A 136 -7.47 -9.31 24.42
N THR A 137 -8.35 -9.46 25.40
CA THR A 137 -8.81 -10.78 25.86
C THR A 137 -9.50 -11.55 24.73
N MET A 138 -10.36 -10.89 23.97
CA MET A 138 -11.16 -11.51 22.91
C MET A 138 -10.35 -11.79 21.63
N LEU A 139 -9.23 -11.09 21.42
CA LEU A 139 -8.40 -11.18 20.21
C LEU A 139 -7.03 -11.84 20.46
N ARG A 140 -6.81 -12.39 21.65
CA ARG A 140 -5.57 -13.10 21.98
C ARG A 140 -5.55 -14.48 21.33
N GLY A 141 -4.41 -14.83 20.75
CA GLY A 141 -4.21 -16.12 20.09
C GLY A 141 -4.89 -16.22 18.72
N GLY A 142 -5.15 -17.47 18.31
CA GLY A 142 -5.64 -17.78 16.98
C GLY A 142 -4.68 -17.36 15.87
N HIS A 143 -5.21 -17.18 14.67
CA HIS A 143 -4.46 -16.69 13.51
C HIS A 143 -5.35 -15.78 12.64
N GLN A 144 -4.70 -14.93 11.84
CA GLN A 144 -5.38 -14.12 10.84
C GLN A 144 -6.07 -14.97 9.77
N VAL A 145 -7.29 -14.59 9.40
CA VAL A 145 -8.02 -15.19 8.27
C VAL A 145 -8.16 -14.16 7.16
N THR A 146 -7.35 -14.32 6.13
CA THR A 146 -7.37 -13.47 4.93
C THR A 146 -6.86 -14.24 3.72
N ASP A 147 -7.40 -13.92 2.55
CA ASP A 147 -7.01 -14.51 1.27
C ASP A 147 -5.81 -13.82 0.60
N ILE A 148 -5.33 -12.72 1.16
CA ILE A 148 -4.35 -11.85 0.51
C ILE A 148 -3.04 -11.91 1.29
N ALA A 149 -1.97 -12.29 0.61
CA ALA A 149 -0.60 -12.16 1.09
C ALA A 149 0.09 -11.01 0.37
N VAL A 150 0.77 -10.14 1.10
CA VAL A 150 1.68 -9.12 0.57
C VAL A 150 3.11 -9.55 0.89
N LEU A 151 3.95 -9.69 -0.14
CA LEU A 151 5.36 -10.02 0.07
C LEU A 151 6.07 -8.86 0.77
N TYR A 152 6.86 -9.19 1.79
CA TYR A 152 7.93 -8.36 2.38
C TYR A 152 9.18 -8.47 1.47
N PRO A 153 9.47 -7.50 0.59
CA PRO A 153 10.35 -7.69 -0.57
C PRO A 153 11.82 -7.34 -0.26
N ILE A 154 12.34 -7.74 0.90
CA ILE A 154 13.66 -7.29 1.38
C ILE A 154 14.80 -7.74 0.46
N GLU A 155 14.69 -8.92 -0.15
CA GLU A 155 15.69 -9.45 -1.09
C GLU A 155 15.84 -8.59 -2.34
N SER A 156 14.80 -7.84 -2.72
CA SER A 156 14.84 -6.88 -3.83
C SER A 156 15.45 -5.53 -3.45
N ILE A 157 15.68 -5.28 -2.14
CA ILE A 157 16.36 -4.08 -1.65
C ILE A 157 17.86 -4.34 -1.52
N TRP A 158 18.28 -5.54 -1.11
CA TRP A 158 19.70 -5.89 -0.96
C TRP A 158 20.60 -5.48 -2.14
N PRO A 159 20.28 -5.77 -3.42
CA PRO A 159 21.13 -5.39 -4.54
C PRO A 159 21.10 -3.89 -4.86
N ARG A 160 20.12 -3.15 -4.32
CA ARG A 160 19.91 -1.71 -4.54
C ARG A 160 20.36 -0.87 -3.35
N PHE A 161 20.83 -1.49 -2.27
CA PHE A 161 21.23 -0.79 -1.06
C PHE A 161 22.70 -0.37 -1.13
N VAL A 162 22.97 0.92 -0.91
CA VAL A 162 24.34 1.46 -0.82
C VAL A 162 24.62 1.86 0.63
N PRO A 163 25.61 1.26 1.32
CA PRO A 163 25.94 1.62 2.70
C PRO A 163 26.21 3.12 2.88
N ALA A 164 25.56 3.74 3.86
CA ALA A 164 25.72 5.15 4.21
C ALA A 164 26.41 5.29 5.57
N TYR A 165 27.10 6.41 5.79
CA TYR A 165 27.78 6.69 7.07
C TYR A 165 26.79 6.98 8.21
N HIS A 166 25.59 7.48 7.87
CA HIS A 166 24.52 7.76 8.82
C HIS A 166 23.20 7.13 8.34
N GLY A 167 22.72 6.11 9.06
CA GLY A 167 21.39 5.53 8.86
C GLY A 167 21.24 4.69 7.59
N ALA A 168 20.01 4.68 7.06
CA ALA A 168 19.66 4.03 5.81
C ALA A 168 20.23 4.78 4.60
N THR A 169 20.32 4.08 3.46
CA THR A 169 20.75 4.70 2.21
C THR A 169 19.73 5.71 1.67
N ASP A 170 20.21 6.81 1.07
CA ASP A 170 19.39 7.71 0.25
C ASP A 170 19.24 7.19 -1.20
N GLU A 171 19.66 5.96 -1.48
CA GLU A 171 19.61 5.37 -2.82
C GLU A 171 18.16 5.32 -3.36
N PRO A 172 17.84 6.06 -4.44
CA PRO A 172 16.47 6.17 -4.94
C PRO A 172 15.85 4.82 -5.33
N ALA A 173 16.67 3.86 -5.77
CA ALA A 173 16.21 2.53 -6.13
C ALA A 173 15.72 1.72 -4.93
N ALA A 174 16.36 1.81 -3.77
CA ALA A 174 15.92 1.15 -2.54
C ALA A 174 14.63 1.78 -1.99
N ARG A 175 14.58 3.12 -1.97
CA ARG A 175 13.42 3.88 -1.48
C ARG A 175 12.18 3.68 -2.35
N ARG A 176 12.36 3.42 -3.64
CA ARG A 176 11.26 3.03 -4.54
C ARG A 176 10.54 1.77 -4.05
N VAL A 177 11.27 0.73 -3.68
CA VAL A 177 10.69 -0.55 -3.25
C VAL A 177 9.83 -0.34 -2.01
N GLU A 178 10.36 0.38 -1.03
CA GLU A 178 9.65 0.76 0.20
C GLU A 178 8.39 1.58 -0.11
N ASN A 179 8.49 2.63 -0.92
CA ASN A 179 7.33 3.45 -1.29
C ASN A 179 6.22 2.62 -1.97
N ILE A 180 6.59 1.65 -2.81
CA ILE A 180 5.62 0.76 -3.48
C ILE A 180 5.01 -0.21 -2.47
N PHE A 181 5.82 -0.78 -1.58
CA PHE A 181 5.36 -1.64 -0.48
C PHE A 181 4.34 -0.91 0.41
N ASP A 182 4.69 0.28 0.92
CA ASP A 182 3.83 1.11 1.77
C ASP A 182 2.54 1.54 1.04
N SER A 183 2.64 1.82 -0.25
CA SER A 183 1.49 2.19 -1.07
C SER A 183 0.52 1.03 -1.28
N VAL A 184 1.03 -0.19 -1.53
CA VAL A 184 0.18 -1.39 -1.68
C VAL A 184 -0.61 -1.61 -0.39
N THR A 185 0.05 -1.60 0.76
CA THR A 185 -0.58 -1.88 2.05
C THR A 185 -1.55 -0.78 2.45
N SER A 186 -1.19 0.49 2.25
CA SER A 186 -2.10 1.61 2.46
C SER A 186 -3.36 1.52 1.59
N LEU A 187 -3.23 1.11 0.32
CA LEU A 187 -4.38 0.94 -0.58
C LEU A 187 -5.28 -0.22 -0.17
N LEU A 188 -4.72 -1.35 0.26
CA LEU A 188 -5.51 -2.49 0.75
C LEU A 188 -6.25 -2.12 2.05
N TYR A 189 -5.59 -1.45 2.98
CA TYR A 189 -6.21 -0.95 4.22
C TYR A 189 -7.31 0.08 3.93
N ALA A 190 -7.05 1.06 3.06
CA ALA A 190 -8.04 2.05 2.65
C ALA A 190 -9.27 1.36 2.02
N ALA A 191 -9.03 0.33 1.20
CA ALA A 191 -10.08 -0.44 0.56
C ALA A 191 -10.74 -1.49 1.47
N ASN A 192 -10.43 -1.59 2.77
CA ASN A 192 -10.95 -2.64 3.66
C ASN A 192 -10.72 -4.07 3.12
N ARG A 193 -9.55 -4.29 2.52
CA ARG A 193 -9.05 -5.62 2.16
C ARG A 193 -7.96 -5.98 3.14
N ASP A 194 -8.34 -6.87 4.06
CA ASP A 194 -7.45 -7.42 5.05
C ASP A 194 -6.36 -8.29 4.40
N PHE A 195 -5.16 -8.35 4.96
CA PHE A 195 -4.03 -9.08 4.36
C PHE A 195 -3.02 -9.52 5.43
N SER A 196 -2.13 -10.45 5.06
CA SER A 196 -0.96 -10.83 5.86
C SER A 196 0.32 -10.52 5.09
N TYR A 197 1.39 -10.19 5.80
CA TYR A 197 2.71 -10.15 5.20
C TYR A 197 3.35 -11.54 5.17
N VAL A 198 4.08 -11.84 4.10
CA VAL A 198 4.86 -13.07 3.95
C VAL A 198 6.27 -12.74 3.48
N ASP A 199 7.27 -13.49 3.94
CA ASP A 199 8.65 -13.41 3.45
C ASP A 199 8.96 -14.62 2.53
N SER A 200 10.16 -14.63 1.95
CA SER A 200 10.60 -15.73 1.08
C SER A 200 10.60 -17.10 1.79
N GLN A 201 10.85 -17.13 3.11
CA GLN A 201 10.77 -18.35 3.89
C GLN A 201 9.33 -18.89 3.93
N ALA A 202 8.35 -18.03 4.25
CA ALA A 202 6.94 -18.41 4.24
C ALA A 202 6.48 -18.90 2.85
N LEU A 203 6.93 -18.24 1.78
CA LEU A 203 6.62 -18.66 0.41
C LEU A 203 7.19 -20.04 0.07
N ARG A 204 8.42 -20.38 0.48
CA ARG A 204 8.99 -21.72 0.23
C ARG A 204 8.31 -22.83 1.03
N GLU A 205 7.97 -22.53 2.28
CA GLU A 205 7.38 -23.52 3.18
C GLU A 205 5.88 -23.73 2.96
N ALA A 206 5.20 -22.79 2.30
CA ALA A 206 3.79 -22.91 1.98
C ALA A 206 3.54 -23.98 0.91
N LYS A 207 2.48 -24.78 1.08
CA LYS A 207 2.03 -25.73 0.08
C LYS A 207 1.08 -25.06 -0.92
N ALA A 208 1.46 -25.04 -2.19
CA ALA A 208 0.56 -24.67 -3.29
C ALA A 208 -0.45 -25.79 -3.58
N THR A 209 -1.74 -25.57 -3.33
CA THR A 209 -2.82 -26.53 -3.63
C THR A 209 -4.15 -25.82 -3.83
N ASP A 210 -4.93 -26.24 -4.84
CA ASP A 210 -6.29 -25.76 -5.10
C ASP A 210 -6.41 -24.23 -5.12
N GLY A 211 -5.53 -23.59 -5.86
CA GLY A 211 -5.47 -22.13 -6.05
C GLY A 211 -5.11 -21.34 -4.79
N ALA A 212 -4.47 -21.98 -3.80
CA ALA A 212 -4.02 -21.33 -2.57
C ALA A 212 -2.60 -21.74 -2.16
N LEU A 213 -1.89 -20.82 -1.50
CA LEU A 213 -0.73 -21.09 -0.68
C LEU A 213 -1.18 -21.38 0.75
N ILE A 214 -0.81 -22.54 1.30
CA ILE A 214 -1.21 -22.98 2.65
C ILE A 214 0.03 -23.14 3.54
N ARG A 215 0.10 -22.44 4.67
CA ARG A 215 1.14 -22.61 5.70
C ARG A 215 0.48 -22.74 7.08
N GLY A 216 0.45 -23.96 7.62
CA GLY A 216 -0.33 -24.25 8.82
C GLY A 216 -1.82 -23.94 8.60
N ASP A 217 -2.39 -23.11 9.46
CA ASP A 217 -3.78 -22.66 9.33
C ASP A 217 -3.96 -21.45 8.39
N LEU A 218 -2.86 -20.85 7.92
CA LEU A 218 -2.88 -19.70 7.02
C LEU A 218 -3.11 -20.16 5.58
N ARG A 219 -3.98 -19.44 4.86
CA ARG A 219 -4.38 -19.77 3.48
C ARG A 219 -4.54 -18.51 2.65
N TRP A 220 -3.72 -18.35 1.61
CA TRP A 220 -3.78 -17.19 0.71
C TRP A 220 -4.11 -17.59 -0.72
N ARG A 221 -5.05 -16.89 -1.35
CA ARG A 221 -5.47 -17.09 -2.75
C ARG A 221 -4.93 -16.01 -3.70
N VAL A 222 -4.43 -14.91 -3.14
CA VAL A 222 -3.78 -13.82 -3.87
C VAL A 222 -2.42 -13.53 -3.24
N LEU A 223 -1.37 -13.46 -4.05
CA LEU A 223 -0.05 -12.98 -3.67
C LEU A 223 0.23 -11.65 -4.38
N VAL A 224 0.49 -10.60 -3.62
CA VAL A 224 0.88 -9.28 -4.12
C VAL A 224 2.39 -9.11 -3.95
N LEU A 225 3.07 -8.74 -5.04
CA LEU A 225 4.51 -8.58 -5.15
C LEU A 225 4.85 -7.10 -5.39
N PRO A 226 5.06 -6.29 -4.33
CA PRO A 226 5.47 -4.90 -4.45
C PRO A 226 6.95 -4.80 -4.83
N ASP A 227 7.22 -4.35 -6.06
CA ASP A 227 8.55 -4.10 -6.63
C ASP A 227 9.59 -5.21 -6.39
N ALA A 228 9.12 -6.46 -6.46
CA ALA A 228 9.90 -7.64 -6.17
C ALA A 228 10.46 -8.28 -7.45
N ASP A 229 11.75 -8.05 -7.70
CA ASP A 229 12.48 -8.66 -8.81
C ASP A 229 13.39 -9.82 -8.36
N THR A 230 13.64 -9.94 -7.07
CA THR A 230 14.63 -10.84 -6.48
C THR A 230 14.04 -11.63 -5.31
N LEU A 231 14.12 -12.96 -5.37
CA LEU A 231 13.81 -13.92 -4.30
C LEU A 231 14.68 -15.19 -4.50
N PRO A 232 14.81 -16.05 -3.48
CA PRO A 232 15.35 -17.39 -3.68
C PRO A 232 14.61 -18.15 -4.79
N LEU A 233 15.33 -18.91 -5.61
CA LEU A 233 14.77 -19.62 -6.76
C LEU A 233 13.61 -20.55 -6.35
N GLU A 234 13.77 -21.28 -5.26
CA GLU A 234 12.73 -22.17 -4.71
C GLU A 234 11.43 -21.41 -4.37
N ALA A 235 11.53 -20.15 -3.92
CA ALA A 235 10.36 -19.32 -3.67
C ALA A 235 9.65 -18.97 -4.99
N TRP A 236 10.40 -18.58 -6.02
CA TRP A 236 9.83 -18.32 -7.35
C TRP A 236 9.18 -19.55 -7.96
N GLU A 237 9.79 -20.72 -7.81
CA GLU A 237 9.23 -21.98 -8.28
C GLU A 237 7.92 -22.32 -7.57
N ASN A 238 7.81 -22.08 -6.27
CA ASN A 238 6.55 -22.28 -5.56
C ASN A 238 5.48 -21.22 -5.92
N VAL A 239 5.87 -19.98 -6.23
CA VAL A 239 4.95 -18.97 -6.79
C VAL A 239 4.41 -19.41 -8.15
N ALA A 240 5.26 -19.97 -9.01
CA ALA A 240 4.85 -20.54 -10.29
C ALA A 240 3.89 -21.73 -10.10
N ALA A 241 4.19 -22.63 -9.15
CA ALA A 241 3.33 -23.74 -8.79
C ALA A 241 1.97 -23.26 -8.28
N PHE A 242 1.95 -22.26 -7.39
CA PHE A 242 0.73 -21.63 -6.89
C PHE A 242 -0.14 -21.07 -8.02
N TRP A 243 0.44 -20.29 -8.93
CA TRP A 243 -0.28 -19.80 -10.10
C TRP A 243 -0.81 -20.95 -10.97
N SER A 244 0.01 -21.97 -11.25
CA SER A 244 -0.38 -23.14 -12.05
C SER A 244 -1.56 -23.93 -11.45
N GLN A 245 -1.71 -23.89 -10.13
CA GLN A 245 -2.80 -24.53 -9.39
C GLN A 245 -4.05 -23.65 -9.28
N GLY A 246 -4.07 -22.49 -9.92
CA GLY A 246 -5.21 -21.57 -9.90
C GLY A 246 -4.98 -20.31 -9.07
N GLY A 247 -3.80 -20.10 -8.50
CA GLY A 247 -3.48 -18.93 -7.67
C GLY A 247 -3.45 -17.61 -8.45
N VAL A 248 -3.60 -16.49 -7.73
CA VAL A 248 -3.51 -15.15 -8.30
C VAL A 248 -2.21 -14.47 -7.86
N VAL A 249 -1.41 -13.97 -8.81
CA VAL A 249 -0.18 -13.22 -8.55
C VAL A 249 -0.30 -11.82 -9.13
N ILE A 250 -0.11 -10.78 -8.31
CA ILE A 250 -0.15 -9.37 -8.76
C ILE A 250 1.21 -8.73 -8.49
N ALA A 251 1.98 -8.48 -9.54
CA ALA A 251 3.25 -7.75 -9.46
C ALA A 251 3.05 -6.27 -9.79
N ILE A 252 3.72 -5.39 -9.02
CA ILE A 252 3.66 -3.94 -9.21
C ILE A 252 5.08 -3.40 -9.36
N GLY A 253 5.32 -2.63 -10.41
CA GLY A 253 6.64 -2.05 -10.70
C GLY A 253 7.48 -3.02 -11.53
N THR A 254 8.45 -3.67 -10.90
CA THR A 254 9.34 -4.64 -11.55
C THR A 254 8.72 -6.03 -11.72
N GLN A 255 9.20 -6.76 -12.72
CA GLN A 255 8.90 -8.18 -12.91
C GLN A 255 9.96 -9.05 -12.21
N PRO A 256 9.65 -10.30 -11.83
CA PRO A 256 10.64 -11.25 -11.35
C PRO A 256 11.78 -11.41 -12.36
N ALA A 257 13.03 -11.28 -11.90
CA ALA A 257 14.20 -11.30 -12.79
C ALA A 257 15.38 -12.10 -12.22
N ASN A 258 15.57 -12.08 -10.90
CA ASN A 258 16.77 -12.56 -10.24
C ASN A 258 16.46 -13.69 -9.25
N SER A 259 17.40 -14.60 -9.12
CA SER A 259 17.47 -15.54 -7.99
C SER A 259 18.44 -15.01 -6.93
N GLU A 260 18.63 -15.74 -5.84
CA GLU A 260 19.69 -15.45 -4.87
C GLU A 260 21.11 -15.62 -5.44
N ALA A 261 21.26 -16.30 -6.58
CA ALA A 261 22.56 -16.67 -7.16
C ALA A 261 22.81 -16.10 -8.57
N GLU A 262 21.77 -15.74 -9.34
CA GLU A 262 21.90 -15.30 -10.73
C GLU A 262 21.14 -13.98 -10.97
N PHE A 263 21.85 -13.00 -11.55
CA PHE A 263 21.36 -11.65 -11.82
C PHE A 263 21.69 -11.24 -13.28
N PRO A 264 20.77 -11.43 -14.25
CA PRO A 264 19.46 -12.07 -14.14
C PRO A 264 19.54 -13.60 -14.12
N SER A 265 18.50 -14.26 -13.59
CA SER A 265 18.33 -15.73 -13.65
C SER A 265 17.47 -16.12 -14.84
N PRO A 266 17.97 -16.94 -15.79
CA PRO A 266 17.18 -17.43 -16.92
C PRO A 266 15.89 -18.16 -16.50
N ARG A 267 15.94 -18.91 -15.38
CA ARG A 267 14.77 -19.63 -14.87
C ARG A 267 13.73 -18.68 -14.31
N VAL A 268 14.13 -17.66 -13.56
CA VAL A 268 13.20 -16.65 -13.01
C VAL A 268 12.55 -15.84 -14.14
N GLN A 269 13.31 -15.47 -15.16
CA GLN A 269 12.73 -14.81 -16.35
C GLN A 269 11.74 -15.69 -17.11
N ALA A 270 11.97 -17.02 -17.15
CA ALA A 270 10.98 -17.95 -17.71
C ALA A 270 9.71 -17.98 -16.86
N ILE A 271 9.83 -18.04 -15.53
CA ILE A 271 8.70 -17.94 -14.59
C ILE A 271 7.94 -16.63 -14.78
N ALA A 272 8.62 -15.49 -14.91
CA ALA A 272 7.97 -14.21 -15.16
C ALA A 272 7.13 -14.23 -16.44
N ARG A 273 7.65 -14.82 -17.52
CA ARG A 273 6.91 -15.00 -18.78
C ARG A 273 5.72 -15.95 -18.64
N GLU A 274 5.83 -17.00 -17.84
CA GLU A 274 4.71 -17.90 -17.52
C GLU A 274 3.61 -17.15 -16.77
N LEU A 275 3.97 -16.37 -15.74
CA LEU A 275 3.04 -15.66 -14.87
C LEU A 275 2.37 -14.47 -15.54
N PHE A 276 3.10 -13.70 -16.35
CA PHE A 276 2.65 -12.39 -16.83
C PHE A 276 2.64 -12.25 -18.36
N GLY A 277 3.12 -13.25 -19.10
CA GLY A 277 3.32 -13.15 -20.54
C GLY A 277 4.61 -12.42 -20.92
N ALA A 278 4.78 -12.14 -22.22
CA ALA A 278 6.01 -11.55 -22.78
C ALA A 278 5.89 -10.05 -23.14
N GLY A 279 4.77 -9.41 -22.82
CA GLY A 279 4.53 -8.00 -23.12
C GLY A 279 5.05 -7.05 -22.04
N ASP A 280 5.03 -5.76 -22.34
CA ASP A 280 5.31 -4.70 -21.37
C ASP A 280 4.10 -4.44 -20.47
N ALA A 281 4.34 -4.03 -19.23
CA ALA A 281 3.28 -3.69 -18.29
C ALA A 281 2.37 -2.53 -18.82
N PRO A 282 1.05 -2.57 -18.57
CA PRO A 282 0.33 -3.58 -17.84
C PRO A 282 0.07 -4.85 -18.66
N CYS A 283 0.28 -6.01 -18.04
CA CYS A 283 0.06 -7.31 -18.65
C CYS A 283 -0.84 -8.20 -17.79
N LEU A 284 -1.55 -9.11 -18.46
CA LEU A 284 -2.35 -10.13 -17.80
C LEU A 284 -2.16 -11.47 -18.51
N ALA A 285 -1.90 -12.51 -17.74
CA ALA A 285 -1.89 -13.88 -18.21
C ALA A 285 -2.75 -14.77 -17.31
N THR A 286 -3.39 -15.78 -17.91
CA THR A 286 -4.22 -16.75 -17.19
C THR A 286 -3.87 -18.17 -17.61
N ASN A 287 -4.29 -19.16 -16.82
CA ASN A 287 -4.16 -20.58 -17.17
C ASN A 287 -5.47 -21.36 -17.02
N PRO A 288 -5.55 -22.59 -17.57
CA PRO A 288 -6.77 -23.41 -17.52
C PRO A 288 -7.24 -23.81 -16.12
N ALA A 289 -6.36 -23.81 -15.11
CA ALA A 289 -6.74 -24.05 -13.71
C ALA A 289 -7.34 -22.81 -13.02
N GLY A 290 -7.51 -21.71 -13.77
CA GLY A 290 -8.03 -20.44 -13.28
C GLY A 290 -6.96 -19.54 -12.65
N GLY A 291 -5.68 -19.85 -12.81
CA GLY A 291 -4.58 -19.00 -12.34
C GLY A 291 -4.57 -17.68 -13.10
N ALA A 292 -4.22 -16.59 -12.42
CA ALA A 292 -4.18 -15.26 -13.00
C ALA A 292 -2.93 -14.52 -12.53
N GLY A 293 -2.17 -13.96 -13.46
CA GLY A 293 -1.02 -13.13 -13.17
C GLY A 293 -1.21 -11.75 -13.79
N ALA A 294 -1.09 -10.71 -12.98
CA ALA A 294 -1.16 -9.32 -13.41
C ALA A 294 0.18 -8.63 -13.12
N LEU A 295 0.79 -8.03 -14.14
CA LEU A 295 1.95 -7.15 -14.00
C LEU A 295 1.47 -5.72 -14.22
N LEU A 296 1.59 -4.86 -13.21
CA LEU A 296 1.15 -3.47 -13.25
C LEU A 296 2.35 -2.51 -13.18
N PRO A 297 2.38 -1.44 -13.98
CA PRO A 297 3.31 -0.35 -13.73
C PRO A 297 2.99 0.33 -12.38
N THR A 298 3.99 0.93 -11.73
CA THR A 298 3.82 1.60 -10.42
C THR A 298 2.67 2.62 -10.40
N ALA A 299 2.50 3.37 -11.49
CA ALA A 299 1.42 4.35 -11.62
C ALA A 299 0.01 3.73 -11.70
N MET A 300 -0.11 2.41 -11.82
CA MET A 300 -1.39 1.67 -11.80
C MET A 300 -1.64 0.91 -10.50
N ILE A 301 -0.85 1.15 -9.45
CA ILE A 301 -1.00 0.48 -8.15
C ILE A 301 -2.42 0.61 -7.55
N GLY A 302 -3.15 1.69 -7.87
CA GLY A 302 -4.53 1.91 -7.45
C GLY A 302 -5.53 0.89 -8.02
N LEU A 303 -5.14 0.09 -9.01
CA LEU A 303 -5.96 -1.01 -9.54
C LEU A 303 -5.89 -2.27 -8.67
N VAL A 304 -4.92 -2.39 -7.75
CA VAL A 304 -4.74 -3.62 -6.95
C VAL A 304 -6.02 -3.99 -6.17
N PRO A 305 -6.67 -3.09 -5.41
CA PRO A 305 -7.92 -3.44 -4.74
C PRO A 305 -9.06 -3.76 -5.71
N ARG A 306 -9.12 -3.08 -6.86
CA ARG A 306 -10.17 -3.31 -7.90
C ARG A 306 -10.04 -4.70 -8.52
N ILE A 307 -8.82 -5.13 -8.83
CA ILE A 307 -8.54 -6.47 -9.35
C ILE A 307 -8.90 -7.53 -8.30
N ILE A 308 -8.56 -7.32 -7.04
CA ILE A 308 -8.93 -8.24 -5.96
C ILE A 308 -10.46 -8.30 -5.79
N ASP A 309 -11.14 -7.15 -5.84
CA ASP A 309 -12.61 -7.07 -5.76
C ASP A 309 -13.33 -7.73 -6.94
N SER A 310 -12.70 -7.83 -8.12
CA SER A 310 -13.26 -8.59 -9.25
C SER A 310 -13.04 -10.09 -9.13
N LEU A 311 -12.09 -10.53 -8.30
CA LEU A 311 -11.68 -11.94 -8.17
C LEU A 311 -12.24 -12.64 -6.94
N LEU A 312 -12.44 -11.92 -5.84
CA LEU A 312 -12.83 -12.49 -4.56
C LEU A 312 -13.98 -11.70 -3.94
N GLU A 313 -14.95 -12.39 -3.35
CA GLU A 313 -15.92 -11.73 -2.47
C GLU A 313 -15.20 -11.14 -1.22
N ARG A 314 -15.80 -10.14 -0.58
CA ARG A 314 -15.34 -9.62 0.71
C ARG A 314 -15.95 -10.43 1.84
N ASP A 315 -15.20 -10.75 2.90
CA ASP A 315 -15.76 -11.43 4.08
C ASP A 315 -16.85 -10.62 4.78
N ALA A 316 -16.57 -9.33 4.99
CA ALA A 316 -17.45 -8.37 5.61
C ALA A 316 -17.30 -7.01 4.90
N VAL A 317 -18.38 -6.25 4.78
CA VAL A 317 -18.38 -4.93 4.16
C VAL A 317 -19.45 -4.04 4.77
N CYS A 318 -19.14 -2.77 4.99
CA CYS A 318 -20.15 -1.79 5.38
C CYS A 318 -21.11 -1.52 4.23
N ALA A 319 -22.40 -1.32 4.53
CA ALA A 319 -23.39 -0.98 3.52
C ALA A 319 -23.05 0.34 2.79
N ASP A 320 -22.44 1.29 3.50
CA ASP A 320 -21.85 2.51 2.95
C ASP A 320 -20.37 2.27 2.57
N PRO A 321 -20.01 2.35 1.26
CA PRO A 321 -18.62 2.23 0.82
C PRO A 321 -17.68 3.33 1.34
N LYS A 322 -18.22 4.47 1.80
CA LYS A 322 -17.45 5.58 2.38
C LYS A 322 -17.30 5.47 3.89
N SER A 323 -17.75 4.37 4.49
CA SER A 323 -17.63 4.15 5.92
C SER A 323 -16.18 4.24 6.41
N PRO A 324 -15.92 4.90 7.56
CA PRO A 324 -14.60 4.91 8.19
C PRO A 324 -14.27 3.57 8.87
N VAL A 325 -15.17 2.58 8.84
CA VAL A 325 -14.99 1.35 9.61
C VAL A 325 -13.98 0.42 8.94
N LYS A 326 -13.01 -0.07 9.72
CA LYS A 326 -12.03 -1.09 9.30
C LYS A 326 -12.35 -2.41 9.97
N ILE A 327 -12.30 -3.51 9.22
CA ILE A 327 -12.68 -4.84 9.69
C ILE A 327 -11.52 -5.81 9.44
N THR A 328 -11.14 -6.55 10.48
CA THR A 328 -10.17 -7.65 10.41
C THR A 328 -10.83 -8.93 10.91
N ARG A 329 -10.37 -10.09 10.44
CA ARG A 329 -10.93 -11.39 10.83
C ARG A 329 -9.84 -12.32 11.35
N ARG A 330 -10.07 -12.89 12.53
CA ARG A 330 -9.23 -13.93 13.13
C ARG A 330 -10.04 -15.19 13.40
N ARG A 331 -9.36 -16.34 13.45
CA ARG A 331 -9.95 -17.58 13.94
C ARG A 331 -9.35 -17.93 15.30
N ILE A 332 -10.17 -17.90 16.34
CA ILE A 332 -9.76 -18.06 17.74
C ILE A 332 -10.65 -19.13 18.38
N ASP A 333 -10.04 -20.15 18.98
CA ASP A 333 -10.72 -21.26 19.65
C ASP A 333 -11.87 -21.87 18.83
N GLY A 334 -11.62 -22.08 17.53
CA GLY A 334 -12.60 -22.66 16.59
C GLY A 334 -13.70 -21.72 16.11
N HIS A 335 -13.67 -20.44 16.51
CA HIS A 335 -14.65 -19.42 16.13
C HIS A 335 -14.02 -18.39 15.20
N GLU A 336 -14.82 -17.89 14.27
CA GLU A 336 -14.50 -16.69 13.50
C GLU A 336 -14.81 -15.46 14.36
N VAL A 337 -13.83 -14.58 14.51
CA VAL A 337 -13.93 -13.34 15.29
C VAL A 337 -13.58 -12.18 14.36
N TYR A 338 -14.58 -11.34 14.09
CA TYR A 338 -14.41 -10.09 13.35
C TYR A 338 -14.24 -8.95 14.34
N PHE A 339 -13.25 -8.11 14.10
CA PHE A 339 -13.03 -6.88 14.86
C PHE A 339 -13.22 -5.69 13.95
N ALA A 340 -14.26 -4.91 14.21
CA ALA A 340 -14.59 -3.69 13.49
C ALA A 340 -14.23 -2.47 14.33
N ILE A 341 -13.44 -1.55 13.78
CA ILE A 341 -13.04 -0.30 14.43
C ILE A 341 -13.59 0.87 13.61
N ASN A 342 -14.11 1.90 14.27
CA ASN A 342 -14.37 3.19 13.64
C ASN A 342 -13.05 3.93 13.51
N ASP A 343 -12.56 4.14 12.29
CA ASP A 343 -11.25 4.74 12.06
C ASP A 343 -11.31 6.28 11.87
N SER A 344 -12.25 6.93 12.57
CA SER A 344 -12.47 8.38 12.52
C SER A 344 -12.80 8.96 13.89
N ASP A 345 -12.66 10.29 14.00
CA ASP A 345 -13.00 11.09 15.17
C ASP A 345 -14.50 11.44 15.27
N ALA A 346 -15.30 11.04 14.29
CA ALA A 346 -16.74 11.22 14.28
C ALA A 346 -17.45 9.91 14.68
N ALA A 347 -18.58 10.01 15.37
CA ALA A 347 -19.45 8.85 15.57
C ALA A 347 -19.98 8.34 14.21
N TRP A 348 -20.10 7.04 14.08
CA TRP A 348 -20.63 6.38 12.89
C TRP A 348 -21.73 5.40 13.26
N ALA A 349 -22.82 5.42 12.51
CA ALA A 349 -23.88 4.43 12.61
C ALA A 349 -24.23 3.91 11.22
N GLY A 350 -24.41 2.60 11.10
CA GLY A 350 -24.72 1.97 9.83
C GLY A 350 -24.89 0.47 9.98
N GLU A 351 -24.67 -0.23 8.87
CA GLU A 351 -24.84 -1.68 8.80
C GLU A 351 -23.57 -2.34 8.26
N ILE A 352 -23.19 -3.46 8.85
CA ILE A 352 -22.12 -4.33 8.36
C ILE A 352 -22.77 -5.59 7.78
N HIS A 353 -22.44 -5.90 6.54
CA HIS A 353 -22.85 -7.11 5.84
C HIS A 353 -21.76 -8.17 5.97
N PHE A 354 -22.09 -9.30 6.59
CA PHE A 354 -21.23 -10.47 6.69
C PHE A 354 -21.66 -11.50 5.65
N ARG A 355 -20.70 -12.10 4.94
CA ARG A 355 -21.01 -13.10 3.91
C ARG A 355 -21.26 -14.49 4.48
N GLY A 356 -21.76 -15.36 3.62
CA GLY A 356 -22.08 -16.74 3.97
C GLY A 356 -23.23 -16.80 4.98
N ARG A 357 -23.02 -17.50 6.09
CA ARG A 357 -24.03 -17.64 7.16
C ARG A 357 -24.07 -16.46 8.13
N GLY A 358 -23.23 -15.44 7.92
CA GLY A 358 -23.14 -14.29 8.79
C GLY A 358 -22.49 -14.59 10.14
N VAL A 359 -22.81 -13.78 11.14
CA VAL A 359 -22.33 -13.86 12.53
C VAL A 359 -23.47 -14.15 13.51
N ASN A 360 -23.19 -14.70 14.68
CA ASN A 360 -24.21 -15.14 15.63
C ASN A 360 -24.20 -14.30 16.92
N GLU A 361 -23.13 -13.55 17.16
CA GLU A 361 -22.95 -12.74 18.35
C GLU A 361 -22.35 -11.39 17.99
N GLN A 362 -22.77 -10.34 18.69
CA GLN A 362 -22.22 -8.99 18.66
C GLN A 362 -21.80 -8.59 20.08
N TRP A 363 -20.53 -8.24 20.26
CA TRP A 363 -19.95 -7.95 21.57
C TRP A 363 -19.38 -6.53 21.60
N ASP A 364 -19.90 -5.73 22.53
CA ASP A 364 -19.50 -4.34 22.73
C ASP A 364 -18.38 -4.25 23.79
N PRO A 365 -17.14 -3.95 23.40
CA PRO A 365 -16.02 -3.82 24.33
C PRO A 365 -16.16 -2.61 25.28
N ALA A 366 -16.95 -1.59 24.97
CA ALA A 366 -17.13 -0.44 25.86
C ALA A 366 -17.97 -0.82 27.09
N THR A 367 -19.06 -1.57 26.87
CA THR A 367 -20.00 -1.97 27.93
C THR A 367 -19.77 -3.37 28.48
N GLY A 368 -19.16 -4.27 27.68
CA GLY A 368 -19.09 -5.70 27.95
C GLY A 368 -20.38 -6.45 27.57
N ALA A 369 -21.34 -5.79 26.92
CA ALA A 369 -22.57 -6.44 26.48
C ALA A 369 -22.30 -7.45 25.37
N MET A 370 -22.90 -8.63 25.50
CA MET A 370 -22.87 -9.70 24.50
C MET A 370 -24.29 -9.96 24.02
N THR A 371 -24.56 -9.76 22.74
CA THR A 371 -25.90 -9.88 22.17
C THR A 371 -25.92 -11.01 21.14
N SER A 372 -26.82 -11.97 21.30
CA SER A 372 -27.11 -12.97 20.28
C SER A 372 -27.88 -12.35 19.12
N LEU A 373 -27.46 -12.67 17.90
CA LEU A 373 -28.06 -12.16 16.67
C LEU A 373 -28.97 -13.21 16.04
N THR A 374 -30.19 -12.81 15.65
CA THR A 374 -31.13 -13.66 14.91
C THR A 374 -30.92 -13.57 13.40
N ASP A 375 -30.58 -12.38 12.89
CA ASP A 375 -30.05 -12.18 11.53
C ASP A 375 -28.58 -11.74 11.63
N GLY A 376 -27.69 -12.65 11.24
CA GLY A 376 -26.26 -12.46 11.27
C GLY A 376 -25.64 -11.91 10.00
N ALA A 377 -26.42 -11.85 8.90
CA ALA A 377 -25.90 -11.45 7.60
C ALA A 377 -25.81 -9.93 7.50
N ARG A 378 -26.71 -9.21 8.17
CA ARG A 378 -26.80 -7.75 8.17
C ARG A 378 -26.95 -7.27 9.59
N VAL A 379 -25.92 -6.64 10.13
CA VAL A 379 -25.88 -6.26 11.55
C VAL A 379 -25.79 -4.75 11.66
N ALA A 380 -26.75 -4.14 12.35
CA ALA A 380 -26.74 -2.73 12.67
C ALA A 380 -25.68 -2.44 13.75
N VAL A 381 -24.88 -1.39 13.54
CA VAL A 381 -23.76 -1.05 14.41
C VAL A 381 -23.75 0.45 14.62
N SER A 382 -23.53 0.86 15.87
CA SER A 382 -23.25 2.23 16.26
C SER A 382 -21.90 2.26 16.97
N LEU A 383 -20.98 3.08 16.47
CA LEU A 383 -19.63 3.25 16.98
C LEU A 383 -19.42 4.73 17.29
N GLY A 384 -19.05 5.05 18.53
CA GLY A 384 -18.53 6.37 18.86
C GLY A 384 -17.22 6.66 18.12
N PRO A 385 -16.67 7.88 18.26
CA PRO A 385 -15.33 8.22 17.77
C PRO A 385 -14.33 7.15 18.19
N TYR A 386 -13.58 6.61 17.23
CA TYR A 386 -12.55 5.62 17.49
C TYR A 386 -12.98 4.36 18.28
N ALA A 387 -14.29 4.07 18.36
CA ALA A 387 -14.82 2.90 19.08
C ALA A 387 -14.64 1.60 18.27
N ALA A 388 -14.96 0.46 18.88
CA ALA A 388 -14.89 -0.84 18.23
C ALA A 388 -16.08 -1.73 18.59
N MET A 389 -16.31 -2.75 17.78
CA MET A 389 -17.30 -3.82 17.99
C MET A 389 -16.70 -5.14 17.54
N LEU A 390 -16.99 -6.22 18.27
CA LEU A 390 -16.62 -7.57 17.87
C LEU A 390 -17.85 -8.35 17.41
N PHE A 391 -17.63 -9.26 16.47
CA PHE A 391 -18.65 -10.19 16.00
C PHE A 391 -18.08 -11.58 15.96
N ARG A 392 -18.90 -12.58 16.33
CA ARG A 392 -18.43 -13.96 16.44
C ARG A 392 -19.35 -14.93 15.73
N SER A 393 -18.77 -15.95 15.10
CA SER A 393 -19.50 -17.08 14.55
C SER A 393 -18.75 -18.39 14.83
N ALA A 394 -19.49 -19.45 15.11
CA ALA A 394 -18.93 -20.80 15.20
C ALA A 394 -18.69 -21.44 13.82
N THR A 395 -19.21 -20.85 12.74
CA THR A 395 -19.05 -21.41 11.39
C THR A 395 -18.09 -20.56 10.57
N ALA A 396 -17.10 -21.23 9.98
CA ALA A 396 -16.18 -20.61 9.03
C ALA A 396 -16.91 -20.30 7.72
N ASN A 397 -16.96 -19.02 7.35
CA ASN A 397 -17.34 -18.61 5.99
C ASN A 397 -16.07 -18.49 5.15
N ILE A 398 -16.07 -18.97 3.91
CA ILE A 398 -14.95 -18.78 2.98
C ILE A 398 -15.47 -17.90 1.85
N PRO A 399 -14.89 -16.70 1.60
CA PRO A 399 -15.34 -15.84 0.51
C PRO A 399 -15.31 -16.58 -0.80
N LYS A 400 -16.33 -16.40 -1.64
CA LYS A 400 -16.36 -17.06 -2.94
C LYS A 400 -15.32 -16.46 -3.87
N ARG A 401 -14.71 -17.30 -4.69
CA ARG A 401 -13.99 -16.84 -5.87
C ARG A 401 -15.01 -16.44 -6.93
N LEU A 402 -14.83 -15.26 -7.49
CA LEU A 402 -15.68 -14.69 -8.54
C LEU A 402 -15.09 -15.08 -9.91
N GLY A 403 -15.96 -15.26 -10.92
CA GLY A 403 -15.51 -15.37 -12.32
C GLY A 403 -14.93 -16.71 -12.79
N SER A 404 -15.17 -17.85 -12.12
CA SER A 404 -14.55 -19.15 -12.46
C SER A 404 -14.84 -19.72 -13.87
N ALA A 405 -15.63 -19.06 -14.70
CA ALA A 405 -15.95 -19.48 -16.07
C ALA A 405 -15.43 -18.53 -17.17
N VAL A 406 -14.97 -17.31 -16.83
CA VAL A 406 -14.49 -16.31 -17.80
C VAL A 406 -13.04 -15.96 -17.44
N PRO A 407 -12.10 -15.99 -18.40
CA PRO A 407 -10.74 -15.54 -18.16
C PRO A 407 -10.76 -14.11 -17.64
N LEU A 408 -9.99 -13.82 -16.59
CA LEU A 408 -9.76 -12.45 -16.16
C LEU A 408 -9.29 -11.66 -17.39
N THR A 409 -9.88 -10.50 -17.63
CA THR A 409 -9.48 -9.61 -18.72
C THR A 409 -9.21 -8.22 -18.20
N LEU A 410 -8.04 -7.68 -18.57
CA LEU A 410 -7.72 -6.27 -18.39
C LEU A 410 -7.88 -5.58 -19.74
N SER A 411 -8.92 -4.78 -19.89
CA SER A 411 -9.14 -3.97 -21.09
C SER A 411 -8.75 -2.54 -20.81
N MET A 412 -7.85 -1.99 -21.63
CA MET A 412 -7.56 -0.57 -21.64
C MET A 412 -8.01 0.05 -22.95
N THR A 413 -8.88 1.05 -22.87
CA THR A 413 -9.27 1.85 -24.02
C THR A 413 -8.66 3.23 -23.87
N CYS A 414 -7.79 3.61 -24.82
CA CYS A 414 -7.22 4.97 -24.87
C CYS A 414 -8.07 5.84 -25.80
N GLN A 415 -8.30 7.08 -25.39
CA GLN A 415 -9.06 8.07 -26.14
C GLN A 415 -8.20 9.32 -26.35
N PRO A 416 -8.03 9.79 -27.60
CA PRO A 416 -7.30 11.03 -27.85
C PRO A 416 -8.03 12.20 -27.19
N LEU A 417 -7.26 13.07 -26.53
CA LEU A 417 -7.76 14.34 -26.03
C LEU A 417 -7.86 15.35 -27.18
N PRO A 418 -8.66 16.43 -27.03
CA PRO A 418 -8.72 17.49 -28.03
C PRO A 418 -7.33 18.04 -28.37
N GLN A 419 -7.11 18.36 -29.65
CA GLN A 419 -5.84 18.92 -30.09
C GLN A 419 -5.55 20.24 -29.37
N THR A 420 -4.28 20.43 -29.01
CA THR A 420 -3.78 21.67 -28.44
C THR A 420 -2.87 22.38 -29.45
N PRO A 421 -2.71 23.71 -29.37
CA PRO A 421 -1.59 24.38 -30.02
C PRO A 421 -0.26 23.84 -29.49
N ARG A 422 0.86 24.24 -30.12
CA ARG A 422 2.22 23.93 -29.66
C ARG A 422 2.33 24.13 -28.13
N PRO A 423 2.79 23.12 -27.36
CA PRO A 423 2.83 23.20 -25.92
C PRO A 423 3.82 24.28 -25.46
N ALA A 424 3.48 24.94 -24.36
CA ALA A 424 4.37 25.93 -23.75
C ALA A 424 5.39 25.22 -22.83
N ALA A 425 6.65 25.61 -22.89
CA ALA A 425 7.69 25.10 -21.99
C ALA A 425 7.78 25.98 -20.73
N GLY A 426 7.25 25.49 -19.61
CA GLY A 426 7.45 26.10 -18.28
C GLY A 426 8.76 25.60 -17.69
N ARG A 427 9.63 26.50 -17.22
CA ARG A 427 10.97 26.16 -16.73
C ARG A 427 11.35 26.92 -15.46
N GLY A 428 12.25 26.34 -14.67
CA GLY A 428 12.86 27.00 -13.53
C GLY A 428 13.79 28.15 -13.93
N GLU A 429 14.07 29.07 -13.00
CA GLU A 429 14.92 30.24 -13.22
C GLU A 429 16.31 29.87 -13.78
N PHE A 430 16.89 28.78 -13.26
CA PHE A 430 18.23 28.31 -13.62
C PHE A 430 18.23 27.24 -14.73
N VAL A 431 17.25 27.29 -15.64
CA VAL A 431 17.10 26.34 -16.75
C VAL A 431 17.01 27.07 -18.08
N GLN A 432 17.89 26.76 -19.02
CA GLN A 432 17.70 27.08 -20.44
C GLN A 432 16.97 25.91 -21.11
N SER A 433 15.94 26.21 -21.91
CA SER A 433 15.13 25.18 -22.56
C SER A 433 15.04 25.34 -24.07
N GLU A 434 15.05 24.21 -24.76
CA GLU A 434 14.81 24.05 -26.20
C GLU A 434 13.59 23.16 -26.39
N LEU A 435 12.70 23.53 -27.33
CA LEU A 435 11.52 22.76 -27.68
C LEU A 435 11.42 22.61 -29.19
N THR A 436 11.34 21.37 -29.66
CA THR A 436 11.21 21.00 -31.08
C THR A 436 10.23 19.84 -31.25
N GLY A 437 9.89 19.47 -32.49
CA GLY A 437 8.96 18.38 -32.79
C GLY A 437 7.53 18.83 -33.07
N ASP A 438 6.62 17.86 -33.09
CA ASP A 438 5.19 18.01 -33.36
C ASP A 438 4.36 16.90 -32.65
N ASP A 439 3.03 16.93 -32.79
CA ASP A 439 2.13 15.97 -32.13
C ASP A 439 2.31 14.51 -32.61
N THR A 440 2.81 14.30 -33.84
CA THR A 440 2.96 12.97 -34.45
C THR A 440 4.27 12.32 -34.03
N SER A 441 5.39 13.05 -34.17
CA SER A 441 6.72 12.60 -33.74
C SER A 441 6.89 12.66 -32.22
N GLY A 442 6.10 13.50 -31.54
CA GLY A 442 6.30 13.89 -30.16
C GLY A 442 7.09 15.19 -30.03
N TRP A 443 6.84 15.90 -28.95
CA TRP A 443 7.49 17.16 -28.59
C TRP A 443 8.77 16.88 -27.80
N HIS A 444 9.92 17.21 -28.37
CA HIS A 444 11.23 17.06 -27.76
C HIS A 444 11.60 18.30 -26.94
N ALA A 445 11.77 18.10 -25.64
CA ALA A 445 12.15 19.13 -24.68
C ALA A 445 13.55 18.84 -24.13
N ALA A 446 14.46 19.80 -24.23
CA ALA A 446 15.79 19.71 -23.64
C ALA A 446 16.03 20.88 -22.71
N ALA A 447 16.58 20.60 -21.54
CA ALA A 447 17.03 21.54 -20.53
C ALA A 447 18.55 21.52 -20.43
N THR A 448 19.17 22.70 -20.26
CA THR A 448 20.55 22.85 -19.80
C THR A 448 20.53 23.64 -18.49
N LEU A 449 21.06 23.06 -17.42
CA LEU A 449 21.08 23.68 -16.10
C LEU A 449 22.16 24.78 -16.06
N THR A 450 21.78 26.02 -15.76
CA THR A 450 22.74 27.13 -15.66
C THR A 450 23.36 27.26 -14.28
N LYS A 451 22.75 26.64 -13.27
CA LYS A 451 23.23 26.56 -11.88
C LYS A 451 22.88 25.20 -11.30
N GLY A 452 23.80 24.60 -10.54
CA GLY A 452 23.58 23.34 -9.84
C GLY A 452 23.13 23.54 -8.39
N GLN A 453 22.69 22.45 -7.75
CA GLN A 453 22.30 22.42 -6.33
C GLN A 453 21.19 23.44 -5.97
N VAL A 454 20.31 23.70 -6.93
CA VAL A 454 19.10 24.52 -6.78
C VAL A 454 17.95 23.75 -7.37
N ASP A 455 16.72 24.05 -6.95
CA ASP A 455 15.53 23.43 -7.52
C ASP A 455 15.36 23.84 -8.99
N THR A 456 15.31 22.84 -9.87
CA THR A 456 15.17 23.02 -11.31
C THR A 456 14.02 22.17 -11.83
N PHE A 457 13.36 22.66 -12.88
CA PHE A 457 12.26 21.96 -13.53
C PHE A 457 12.11 22.35 -15.00
N LEU A 458 11.49 21.45 -15.77
CA LEU A 458 11.02 21.69 -17.13
C LEU A 458 9.73 20.89 -17.37
N PHE A 459 8.66 21.59 -17.75
CA PHE A 459 7.35 21.01 -18.06
C PHE A 459 6.83 21.50 -19.41
N LEU A 460 6.29 20.60 -20.22
CA LEU A 460 5.50 20.91 -21.41
C LEU A 460 4.03 21.01 -21.02
N ASN A 461 3.43 22.17 -21.22
CA ASN A 461 2.04 22.45 -20.90
C ASN A 461 1.16 22.39 -22.16
N PHE A 462 0.28 21.40 -22.20
CA PHE A 462 -0.76 21.21 -23.21
C PHE A 462 -2.03 21.93 -22.74
N ALA A 463 -2.24 23.16 -23.21
CA ALA A 463 -3.39 23.99 -22.85
C ALA A 463 -4.54 23.79 -23.83
N PHE A 464 -5.74 23.49 -23.31
CA PHE A 464 -6.93 23.27 -24.11
C PHE A 464 -7.67 24.59 -24.33
N ALA A 465 -8.31 24.73 -25.49
CA ALA A 465 -9.11 25.92 -25.81
C ALA A 465 -10.31 26.09 -24.86
N GLU A 466 -10.90 24.97 -24.45
CA GLU A 466 -11.96 24.88 -23.45
C GLU A 466 -11.56 23.83 -22.40
N PRO A 467 -11.92 24.00 -21.11
CA PRO A 467 -11.63 23.01 -20.08
C PRO A 467 -12.21 21.63 -20.41
N LEU A 468 -11.40 20.59 -20.21
CA LEU A 468 -11.80 19.20 -20.44
C LEU A 468 -12.62 18.66 -19.29
N ASN A 469 -13.60 17.82 -19.63
CA ASN A 469 -14.24 16.91 -18.70
C ASN A 469 -13.65 15.51 -18.86
N LEU A 470 -12.87 15.09 -17.87
CA LEU A 470 -12.17 13.80 -17.81
C LEU A 470 -12.83 12.82 -16.81
N THR A 471 -14.04 13.13 -16.31
CA THR A 471 -14.73 12.29 -15.29
C THR A 471 -15.02 10.86 -15.75
N ALA A 472 -15.07 10.62 -17.06
CA ALA A 472 -15.26 9.28 -17.64
C ALA A 472 -13.96 8.48 -17.76
N CYS A 473 -12.80 9.07 -17.51
CA CYS A 473 -11.48 8.43 -17.60
C CYS A 473 -10.98 7.99 -16.21
N ASP A 474 -10.20 6.91 -16.18
CA ASP A 474 -9.47 6.46 -14.98
C ASP A 474 -8.11 7.18 -14.83
N GLY A 475 -7.54 7.68 -15.94
CA GLY A 475 -6.27 8.38 -15.94
C GLY A 475 -5.80 8.83 -17.32
N LEU A 476 -4.51 9.14 -17.41
CA LEU A 476 -3.80 9.54 -18.64
C LEU A 476 -2.73 8.53 -19.05
N THR A 477 -2.58 8.30 -20.36
CA THR A 477 -1.41 7.64 -20.94
C THR A 477 -0.48 8.67 -21.54
N ILE A 478 0.83 8.49 -21.31
CA ILE A 478 1.89 9.38 -21.74
C ILE A 478 2.91 8.55 -22.53
N ASP A 479 2.92 8.69 -23.85
CA ASP A 479 3.96 8.08 -24.69
C ASP A 479 5.23 8.94 -24.62
N ALA A 480 6.26 8.41 -23.98
CA ALA A 480 7.50 9.13 -23.70
C ALA A 480 8.73 8.42 -24.30
N TRP A 481 9.73 9.21 -24.68
CA TRP A 481 11.06 8.73 -25.05
C TRP A 481 12.12 9.50 -24.26
N VAL A 482 13.14 8.79 -23.79
CA VAL A 482 14.26 9.33 -23.03
C VAL A 482 15.57 8.98 -23.75
N PRO A 483 16.49 9.94 -23.98
CA PRO A 483 17.79 9.67 -24.60
C PRO A 483 18.70 8.78 -23.75
N ASP A 484 19.64 8.10 -24.42
CA ASP A 484 20.72 7.37 -23.76
C ASP A 484 21.67 8.29 -22.99
N GLY A 485 22.28 7.75 -21.92
CA GLY A 485 23.39 8.38 -21.20
C GLY A 485 23.01 9.42 -20.15
N GLN A 486 21.72 9.72 -19.95
CA GLN A 486 21.26 10.60 -18.87
C GLN A 486 21.38 9.92 -17.50
N ARG A 487 21.93 10.65 -16.51
CA ARG A 487 22.06 10.17 -15.12
C ARG A 487 20.98 10.72 -14.18
N THR A 488 20.13 11.62 -14.69
CA THR A 488 19.07 12.28 -13.96
C THR A 488 18.04 11.28 -13.45
N GLY A 489 18.06 11.01 -12.14
CA GLY A 489 17.15 10.07 -11.49
C GLY A 489 15.72 10.59 -11.29
N SER A 490 15.37 11.76 -11.84
CA SER A 490 14.03 12.34 -11.73
C SER A 490 13.01 11.55 -12.53
N GLU A 491 11.81 11.46 -11.97
CA GLU A 491 10.64 10.92 -12.62
C GLU A 491 9.98 11.97 -13.54
N LEU A 492 9.37 11.52 -14.64
CA LEU A 492 8.38 12.29 -15.35
C LEU A 492 7.11 12.37 -14.50
N LEU A 493 6.68 13.60 -14.26
CA LEU A 493 5.54 14.00 -13.47
C LEU A 493 4.47 14.59 -14.38
N VAL A 494 3.22 14.50 -13.94
CA VAL A 494 2.06 15.10 -14.62
C VAL A 494 1.37 16.06 -13.69
N PHE A 495 1.13 17.27 -14.17
CA PHE A 495 0.20 18.22 -13.56
C PHE A 495 -1.15 18.19 -14.27
N LEU A 496 -2.22 18.13 -13.49
CA LEU A 496 -3.55 18.57 -13.91
C LEU A 496 -3.76 19.96 -13.36
N ASN A 497 -3.97 20.93 -14.24
CA ASN A 497 -4.29 22.31 -13.87
C ASN A 497 -5.77 22.55 -14.16
N ALA A 498 -6.55 22.76 -13.11
CA ALA A 498 -7.97 23.02 -13.20
C ALA A 498 -8.23 24.49 -13.59
N ALA A 499 -9.39 24.75 -14.19
CA ALA A 499 -9.77 26.09 -14.66
C ALA A 499 -9.88 27.13 -13.53
N ASN A 500 -10.12 26.68 -12.30
CA ASN A 500 -10.14 27.53 -11.11
C ASN A 500 -8.74 27.89 -10.58
N GLY A 501 -7.66 27.41 -11.22
CA GLY A 501 -6.27 27.64 -10.81
C GLY A 501 -5.68 26.56 -9.91
N ASP A 502 -6.45 25.55 -9.51
CA ASP A 502 -5.95 24.45 -8.70
C ASP A 502 -5.02 23.52 -9.49
N ARG A 503 -4.00 23.00 -8.80
CA ARG A 503 -2.96 22.18 -9.40
C ARG A 503 -2.80 20.89 -8.61
N PHE A 504 -2.80 19.80 -9.35
CA PHE A 504 -2.61 18.47 -8.80
C PHE A 504 -1.46 17.77 -9.52
N LEU A 505 -0.63 17.05 -8.77
CA LEU A 505 0.57 16.40 -9.26
C LEU A 505 0.51 14.89 -9.04
N ALA A 506 0.94 14.12 -10.03
CA ALA A 506 1.18 12.68 -9.90
C ALA A 506 2.50 12.29 -10.60
N GLY A 507 3.10 11.20 -10.12
CA GLY A 507 4.17 10.50 -10.81
C GLY A 507 3.63 9.60 -11.93
N THR A 508 4.50 9.25 -12.89
CA THR A 508 4.19 8.34 -14.00
C THR A 508 4.89 6.98 -13.94
N GLY A 509 5.85 6.84 -13.03
CA GLY A 509 6.80 5.73 -12.95
C GLY A 509 7.87 5.74 -14.06
N ARG A 510 7.91 6.74 -14.95
CA ARG A 510 8.92 6.85 -16.03
C ARG A 510 10.07 7.74 -15.61
N TYR A 511 11.29 7.22 -15.57
CA TYR A 511 12.47 7.96 -15.11
C TYR A 511 13.36 8.44 -16.25
N LEU A 512 13.98 9.60 -16.05
CA LEU A 512 14.85 10.26 -17.04
C LEU A 512 16.24 9.64 -17.19
N ASN A 513 16.58 8.66 -16.35
CA ASN A 513 17.77 7.83 -16.47
C ASN A 513 17.48 6.44 -17.08
N SER A 514 16.24 6.20 -17.51
CA SER A 514 15.80 4.96 -18.15
C SER A 514 15.58 5.22 -19.64
N PRO A 515 16.54 4.93 -20.53
CA PRO A 515 16.46 5.33 -21.94
C PRO A 515 15.36 4.58 -22.72
N GLY A 516 15.14 5.02 -23.97
CA GLY A 516 14.24 4.38 -24.92
C GLY A 516 12.81 4.90 -24.88
N SER A 517 11.93 4.27 -25.67
CA SER A 517 10.50 4.58 -25.75
C SER A 517 9.72 3.74 -24.75
N SER A 518 8.76 4.34 -24.05
CA SER A 518 7.85 3.63 -23.16
C SER A 518 6.55 4.42 -22.99
N ARG A 519 5.44 3.69 -22.86
CA ARG A 519 4.17 4.27 -22.44
C ARG A 519 4.11 4.30 -20.92
N ALA A 520 3.94 5.50 -20.37
CA ALA A 520 3.72 5.71 -18.96
C ALA A 520 2.24 6.01 -18.67
N TYR A 521 1.85 5.94 -17.40
CA TYR A 521 0.47 6.09 -16.97
C TYR A 521 0.40 7.08 -15.80
N ALA A 522 -0.71 7.80 -15.66
CA ALA A 522 -1.00 8.63 -14.49
C ALA A 522 -2.47 8.43 -14.11
N MET A 523 -2.72 7.63 -13.07
CA MET A 523 -4.08 7.36 -12.58
C MET A 523 -4.60 8.57 -11.80
N PHE A 524 -5.84 9.00 -12.05
CA PHE A 524 -6.40 10.18 -11.38
C PHE A 524 -6.50 10.02 -9.86
N SER A 525 -6.69 8.79 -9.37
CA SER A 525 -6.69 8.49 -7.94
C SER A 525 -5.34 8.72 -7.24
N GLN A 526 -4.25 8.90 -7.99
CA GLN A 526 -2.91 9.14 -7.45
C GLN A 526 -2.54 10.62 -7.37
N PHE A 527 -3.31 11.50 -8.01
CA PHE A 527 -3.03 12.94 -8.01
C PHE A 527 -3.21 13.52 -6.61
N LYS A 528 -2.22 14.31 -6.18
CA LYS A 528 -2.23 15.01 -4.90
C LYS A 528 -2.25 16.53 -5.11
N PRO A 529 -2.92 17.30 -4.23
CA PRO A 529 -2.85 18.76 -4.23
C PRO A 529 -1.40 19.25 -4.24
N PHE A 530 -1.11 20.28 -5.03
CA PHE A 530 0.22 20.87 -5.14
C PHE A 530 0.21 22.38 -4.86
N GLY A 531 1.21 22.85 -4.12
CA GLY A 531 1.36 24.27 -3.80
C GLY A 531 0.28 24.76 -2.84
N GLN A 532 -0.52 25.75 -3.28
CA GLN A 532 -1.57 26.36 -2.46
C GLN A 532 -2.93 25.66 -2.59
N THR A 533 -3.06 24.68 -3.49
CA THR A 533 -4.30 23.93 -3.70
C THR A 533 -4.67 23.14 -2.46
N LYS A 534 -5.95 23.22 -2.10
CA LYS A 534 -6.56 22.48 -1.00
C LYS A 534 -7.83 21.80 -1.53
N GLY A 535 -8.06 20.55 -1.15
CA GLY A 535 -9.25 19.80 -1.55
C GLY A 535 -8.97 18.76 -2.63
N ASP A 536 -10.04 18.26 -3.23
CA ASP A 536 -10.01 17.12 -4.15
C ASP A 536 -9.94 17.56 -5.61
N LEU A 537 -9.42 16.67 -6.45
CA LEU A 537 -9.30 16.88 -7.90
C LEU A 537 -10.68 16.89 -8.57
N ASP A 538 -11.07 18.04 -9.12
CA ASP A 538 -12.23 18.16 -10.01
C ASP A 538 -11.85 17.85 -11.46
N LEU A 539 -12.18 16.65 -11.91
CA LEU A 539 -11.92 16.19 -13.28
C LEU A 539 -12.84 16.83 -14.34
N SER A 540 -13.87 17.59 -13.95
CA SER A 540 -14.84 18.14 -14.90
C SER A 540 -14.38 19.42 -15.59
N GLN A 541 -13.31 20.06 -15.10
CA GLN A 541 -12.85 21.39 -15.53
C GLN A 541 -11.31 21.47 -15.66
N ILE A 542 -10.68 20.55 -16.38
CA ILE A 542 -9.22 20.53 -16.57
C ILE A 542 -8.80 21.48 -17.71
N ALA A 543 -8.16 22.59 -17.38
CA ALA A 543 -7.75 23.61 -18.35
C ALA A 543 -6.46 23.25 -19.09
N SER A 544 -5.51 22.59 -18.42
CA SER A 544 -4.28 22.11 -19.08
C SER A 544 -3.68 20.90 -18.39
N ILE A 545 -2.91 20.14 -19.16
CA ILE A 545 -2.09 19.03 -18.66
C ILE A 545 -0.63 19.40 -18.88
N SER A 546 0.19 19.34 -17.84
CA SER A 546 1.64 19.56 -17.98
C SER A 546 2.41 18.27 -17.74
N VAL A 547 3.39 17.94 -18.59
CA VAL A 547 4.23 16.74 -18.45
C VAL A 547 5.70 17.15 -18.44
N GLY A 548 6.47 16.66 -17.48
CA GLY A 548 7.87 17.05 -17.34
C GLY A 548 8.49 16.58 -16.04
N TRP A 549 9.48 17.29 -15.52
CA TRP A 549 10.19 16.92 -14.30
C TRP A 549 10.48 18.17 -13.46
N GLY A 550 10.62 18.01 -12.15
CA GLY A 550 10.94 19.09 -11.21
C GLY A 550 11.42 18.57 -9.85
N GLY A 551 11.85 19.48 -8.97
CA GLY A 551 12.44 19.10 -7.67
C GLY A 551 13.87 18.57 -7.79
N TYR A 552 14.53 18.75 -8.94
CA TYR A 552 15.84 18.16 -9.20
C TYR A 552 16.97 19.14 -8.88
N MET A 553 17.92 18.69 -8.06
CA MET A 553 19.12 19.44 -7.67
C MET A 553 20.34 18.96 -8.48
N GLY A 554 20.32 19.18 -9.79
CA GLY A 554 21.37 18.73 -10.71
C GLY A 554 22.67 19.53 -10.61
N THR A 555 23.54 19.32 -11.60
CA THR A 555 24.83 20.03 -11.71
C THR A 555 24.79 21.09 -12.82
N ALA A 556 25.50 22.21 -12.63
CA ALA A 556 25.61 23.23 -13.68
C ALA A 556 26.22 22.61 -14.96
N GLY A 557 25.63 22.92 -16.12
CA GLY A 557 25.99 22.37 -17.43
C GLY A 557 25.36 21.01 -17.76
N GLU A 558 24.65 20.39 -16.82
CA GLU A 558 23.93 19.14 -17.08
C GLU A 558 22.82 19.35 -18.12
N ARG A 559 22.72 18.43 -19.08
CA ARG A 559 21.68 18.41 -20.11
C ARG A 559 20.69 17.29 -19.84
N ILE A 560 19.42 17.64 -19.78
CA ILE A 560 18.31 16.74 -19.44
C ILE A 560 17.25 16.88 -20.52
N ALA A 561 16.90 15.79 -21.20
CA ALA A 561 15.94 15.81 -22.29
C ALA A 561 14.95 14.65 -22.20
N PHE A 562 13.79 14.88 -22.79
CA PHE A 562 12.75 13.89 -23.00
C PHE A 562 11.90 14.27 -24.20
N THR A 563 11.15 13.32 -24.73
CA THR A 563 10.15 13.55 -25.77
C THR A 563 8.84 12.98 -25.31
N VAL A 564 7.74 13.73 -25.44
CA VAL A 564 6.39 13.26 -25.09
C VAL A 564 5.41 13.59 -26.19
N LYS A 565 4.51 12.64 -26.48
CA LYS A 565 3.34 12.91 -27.32
C LYS A 565 2.21 13.54 -26.50
N PRO A 566 1.22 14.19 -27.15
CA PRO A 566 0.03 14.65 -26.47
C PRO A 566 -0.60 13.54 -25.60
N PRO A 567 -0.94 13.83 -24.33
CA PRO A 567 -1.59 12.87 -23.45
C PRO A 567 -2.91 12.34 -24.01
N HIS A 568 -3.21 11.07 -23.75
CA HIS A 568 -4.51 10.47 -24.05
C HIS A 568 -5.22 10.08 -22.75
N GLY A 569 -6.54 10.26 -22.67
CA GLY A 569 -7.33 9.69 -21.59
C GLY A 569 -7.39 8.16 -21.73
N PHE A 570 -7.51 7.43 -20.63
CA PHE A 570 -7.82 6.00 -20.68
C PHE A 570 -8.87 5.58 -19.68
N VAL A 571 -9.57 4.50 -20.03
CA VAL A 571 -10.48 3.75 -19.15
C VAL A 571 -9.94 2.34 -19.00
N CYS A 572 -9.91 1.86 -17.76
CA CYS A 572 -9.48 0.54 -17.37
C CYS A 572 -10.68 -0.29 -16.90
N GLY A 573 -11.07 -1.27 -17.72
CA GLY A 573 -12.00 -2.32 -17.33
C GLY A 573 -11.23 -3.54 -16.82
N ALA A 574 -11.55 -4.00 -15.61
CA ALA A 574 -11.19 -5.33 -15.14
C ALA A 574 -12.48 -6.14 -15.03
N LYS A 575 -12.57 -7.24 -15.78
CA LYS A 575 -13.71 -8.18 -15.75
C LYS A 575 -13.24 -9.58 -15.42
#